data_AF-A0A5J4WBS0-F1
#
_entry.id   AF-A0A5J4WBS0-F1
#
_cell.length_a   1.000
_cell.length_b   1.000
_cell.length_c   1.000
_cell.angle_alpha   90.00
_cell.angle_beta   90.00
_cell.angle_gamma   90.00
#
_symmetry.space_group_name_H-M   'P 1'
#
loop_
_entity.id
_entity.type
_entity.pdbx_description
1 polymer ?
#
loop_
_entity_poly.entity_id
_entity_poly.type
_entity_poly.pdbx_seq_one_letter_code
_entity_poly.pdbx_strand_id
1 'polypeptide(L)'
;MNNNSNLLIPLVLIICILTTGLLDASGIQIYVSDSKGDNSNQCNSPDIYCKTLNAVNIIAKLGTSSVDTIYIDVYSTLTSNLNIAQTSPQLVIRSLTSAQCTLQVDITSHFNITGNVAFKLIRFTQSEGSESSLSGGIISANLTSSAHKLEIINCVFDATKGYSGGALNIFASNQGQLNINESCVFSNCHCQGMGGAVSQSISTGAISKVSNIKFDTCESGIFGGAIYSTQENSTIELISVIILNCKSIQAGGIIASITKDTLTIKGSCSFTGCQALGNSGGCLSSTLQTGSSLEIQDATFDSCSCYQHGSGGAITIANSSDPAQGFGGAIFINTNANTATTGIASSQIRKIFAENESLRREKEVMESKYSEQIRILEDKLRDEKELKEDAQKTSKKSEEQLRREKIENREIKVQLQNEKEIELKLLEKEKERLKLEQQLRYEIEEKKELQERAEEAENAKKRRS
;
A
#
# COMPACT_ATOMS: atom_id res chain seq x y z
N MET A 1 -11.75 -23.34 -50.48
CA MET A 1 -10.64 -23.49 -49.53
C MET A 1 -10.09 -22.10 -49.25
N ASN A 2 -10.64 -21.42 -48.24
CA ASN A 2 -10.06 -20.18 -47.71
C ASN A 2 -9.80 -20.45 -46.24
N ASN A 3 -8.51 -20.54 -45.89
CA ASN A 3 -8.05 -20.95 -44.59
C ASN A 3 -8.33 -19.86 -43.55
N ASN A 4 -9.08 -20.23 -42.51
CA ASN A 4 -9.31 -19.45 -41.29
C ASN A 4 -8.04 -19.38 -40.42
N SER A 5 -6.95 -18.83 -40.97
CA SER A 5 -5.68 -18.69 -40.27
C SER A 5 -5.65 -17.48 -39.32
N ASN A 6 -6.58 -16.53 -39.48
CA ASN A 6 -6.55 -15.23 -38.79
C ASN A 6 -7.25 -15.22 -37.42
N LEU A 7 -7.97 -16.28 -37.05
CA LEU A 7 -8.60 -16.39 -35.73
C LEU A 7 -7.77 -17.21 -34.72
N LEU A 8 -6.82 -18.00 -35.19
CA LEU A 8 -6.00 -18.86 -34.33
C LEU A 8 -5.01 -18.05 -33.48
N ILE A 9 -4.41 -17.00 -34.06
CA ILE A 9 -3.41 -16.15 -33.40
C ILE A 9 -4.01 -15.37 -32.21
N PRO A 10 -5.15 -14.65 -32.35
CA PRO A 10 -5.75 -13.98 -31.20
C PRO A 10 -6.29 -14.97 -30.17
N LEU A 11 -6.77 -16.15 -30.57
CA LEU A 11 -7.23 -17.18 -29.63
C LEU A 11 -6.05 -17.77 -28.82
N VAL A 12 -4.90 -18.02 -29.47
CA VAL A 12 -3.67 -18.46 -28.81
C VAL A 12 -3.10 -17.35 -27.92
N LEU A 13 -3.19 -16.07 -28.32
CA LEU A 13 -2.77 -14.96 -27.47
C LEU A 13 -3.68 -14.81 -26.24
N ILE A 14 -5.00 -14.95 -26.40
CA ILE A 14 -5.96 -14.90 -25.30
C ILE A 14 -5.77 -16.10 -24.37
N ILE A 15 -5.54 -17.30 -24.92
CA ILE A 15 -5.20 -18.49 -24.12
C ILE A 15 -3.85 -18.29 -23.42
N CYS A 16 -2.83 -17.74 -24.07
CA CYS A 16 -1.55 -17.39 -23.43
C CYS A 16 -1.71 -16.32 -22.35
N ILE A 17 -2.53 -15.29 -22.54
CA ILE A 17 -2.78 -14.25 -21.52
C ILE A 17 -3.58 -14.83 -20.34
N LEU A 18 -4.56 -15.68 -20.61
CA LEU A 18 -5.34 -16.38 -19.59
C LEU A 18 -4.51 -17.45 -18.87
N THR A 19 -3.54 -18.09 -19.52
CA THR A 19 -2.64 -19.07 -18.90
C THR A 19 -1.47 -18.40 -18.19
N THR A 20 -0.92 -17.28 -18.66
CA THR A 20 0.09 -16.51 -17.91
C THR A 20 -0.50 -15.87 -16.65
N GLY A 21 -1.81 -15.58 -16.63
CA GLY A 21 -2.52 -15.17 -15.42
C GLY A 21 -2.92 -16.33 -14.49
N LEU A 22 -2.84 -17.59 -14.95
CA LEU A 22 -3.17 -18.81 -14.18
C LEU A 22 -1.94 -19.66 -13.80
N LEU A 23 -0.76 -19.39 -14.35
CA LEU A 23 0.47 -20.16 -14.16
C LEU A 23 1.50 -19.47 -13.26
N ASP A 24 1.08 -18.55 -12.40
CA ASP A 24 1.92 -17.98 -11.35
C ASP A 24 1.51 -18.58 -9.99
N ALA A 25 1.72 -19.88 -9.83
CA ALA A 25 1.41 -20.60 -8.59
C ALA A 25 2.41 -21.75 -8.32
N SER A 26 3.71 -21.52 -8.53
CA SER A 26 4.74 -22.49 -8.12
C SER A 26 5.40 -22.17 -6.78
N GLY A 27 5.11 -21.02 -6.17
CA GLY A 27 5.74 -20.62 -4.92
C GLY A 27 4.90 -20.96 -3.69
N ILE A 28 5.59 -21.27 -2.59
CA ILE A 28 4.95 -21.61 -1.32
C ILE A 28 4.50 -20.33 -0.64
N GLN A 29 3.18 -20.21 -0.44
CA GLN A 29 2.58 -19.14 0.32
C GLN A 29 2.46 -19.50 1.80
N ILE A 30 2.74 -18.53 2.66
CA ILE A 30 2.65 -18.67 4.12
C ILE A 30 1.68 -17.63 4.68
N TYR A 31 0.86 -18.02 5.66
CA TYR A 31 -0.13 -17.17 6.28
C TYR A 31 0.13 -17.02 7.78
N VAL A 32 0.18 -15.78 8.27
CA VAL A 32 0.46 -15.45 9.68
C VAL A 32 -0.61 -14.50 10.24
N SER A 33 -1.13 -14.81 11.42
CA SER A 33 -2.11 -13.98 12.15
C SER A 33 -2.03 -14.30 13.63
N ASP A 34 -1.74 -13.31 14.47
CA ASP A 34 -1.68 -13.52 15.92
C ASP A 34 -3.03 -13.96 16.51
N SER A 35 -4.13 -13.40 15.96
CA SER A 35 -5.49 -13.61 16.47
C SER A 35 -6.11 -14.96 16.08
N LYS A 36 -5.67 -15.56 14.97
CA LYS A 36 -6.24 -16.78 14.39
C LYS A 36 -5.26 -17.95 14.34
N GLY A 37 -3.97 -17.67 14.54
CA GLY A 37 -2.89 -18.61 14.25
C GLY A 37 -2.42 -19.41 15.45
N ASP A 38 -1.81 -20.55 15.14
CA ASP A 38 -1.10 -21.41 16.09
C ASP A 38 0.27 -21.73 15.48
N ASN A 39 1.35 -21.59 16.25
CA ASN A 39 2.71 -21.83 15.76
C ASN A 39 3.01 -23.31 15.46
N SER A 40 2.13 -24.24 15.85
CA SER A 40 2.19 -25.65 15.46
C SER A 40 1.62 -25.93 14.05
N ASN A 41 0.89 -24.97 13.47
CA ASN A 41 0.25 -25.13 12.17
C ASN A 41 1.25 -25.21 11.00
N GLN A 42 0.82 -25.78 9.88
CA GLN A 42 1.60 -25.82 8.63
C GLN A 42 1.63 -24.48 7.89
N CYS A 43 0.65 -23.61 8.15
CA CYS A 43 0.63 -22.22 7.71
C CYS A 43 0.68 -22.04 6.19
N ASN A 44 0.11 -22.98 5.44
CA ASN A 44 0.20 -23.09 3.98
C ASN A 44 -1.14 -22.91 3.26
N SER A 45 -2.16 -22.40 3.96
CA SER A 45 -3.51 -22.20 3.41
C SER A 45 -4.13 -20.94 4.03
N PRO A 46 -4.99 -20.20 3.30
CA PRO A 46 -5.73 -19.06 3.83
C PRO A 46 -6.60 -19.34 5.06
N ASP A 47 -6.81 -20.60 5.44
CA ASP A 47 -7.59 -21.00 6.62
C ASP A 47 -6.71 -21.52 7.78
N ILE A 48 -5.40 -21.69 7.56
CA ILE A 48 -4.48 -22.28 8.52
C ILE A 48 -3.32 -21.31 8.72
N TYR A 49 -3.31 -20.60 9.84
CA TYR A 49 -2.34 -19.53 10.12
C TYR A 49 -1.31 -19.95 11.15
N CYS A 50 -0.09 -19.43 11.00
CA CYS A 50 0.88 -19.37 12.10
C CYS A 50 0.55 -18.18 12.99
N LYS A 51 0.86 -18.25 14.28
CA LYS A 51 0.66 -17.12 15.18
C LYS A 51 1.70 -16.02 14.97
N THR A 52 2.95 -16.41 14.77
CA THR A 52 4.12 -15.52 14.71
C THR A 52 5.00 -15.84 13.52
N LEU A 53 5.84 -14.89 13.08
CA LEU A 53 6.78 -15.12 11.97
C LEU A 53 7.89 -16.13 12.33
N ASN A 54 8.15 -16.35 13.62
CA ASN A 54 9.16 -17.29 14.12
C ASN A 54 8.62 -18.72 14.32
N ALA A 55 7.43 -19.04 13.82
CA ALA A 55 6.92 -20.40 13.89
C ALA A 55 7.88 -21.38 13.21
N VAL A 56 8.09 -22.56 13.82
CA VAL A 56 9.08 -23.56 13.37
C VAL A 56 8.86 -23.94 11.91
N ASN A 57 7.61 -24.09 11.48
CA ASN A 57 7.27 -24.44 10.11
C ASN A 57 7.58 -23.32 9.10
N ILE A 58 7.53 -22.04 9.51
CA ILE A 58 7.95 -20.91 8.65
C ILE A 58 9.47 -20.93 8.49
N ILE A 59 10.20 -21.04 9.60
CA ILE A 59 11.67 -21.08 9.59
C ILE A 59 12.17 -22.25 8.73
N ALA A 60 11.57 -23.44 8.89
CA ALA A 60 11.92 -24.61 8.10
C ALA A 60 11.73 -24.38 6.60
N LYS A 61 10.61 -23.75 6.19
CA LYS A 61 10.31 -23.46 4.78
C LYS A 61 11.20 -22.37 4.19
N LEU A 62 11.57 -21.36 4.96
CA LEU A 62 12.55 -20.35 4.52
C LEU A 62 13.92 -20.98 4.24
N GLY A 63 14.27 -22.08 4.92
CA GLY A 63 15.48 -22.86 4.65
C GLY A 63 15.47 -23.67 3.35
N THR A 64 14.31 -23.92 2.73
CA THR A 64 14.21 -24.75 1.51
C THR A 64 14.18 -23.95 0.21
N SER A 65 14.22 -22.61 0.26
CA SER A 65 14.28 -21.69 -0.90
C SER A 65 13.10 -21.79 -1.90
N SER A 66 11.90 -22.12 -1.43
CA SER A 66 10.69 -22.26 -2.27
C SER A 66 9.54 -21.32 -1.87
N VAL A 67 9.71 -20.56 -0.79
CA VAL A 67 8.70 -19.61 -0.29
C VAL A 67 8.78 -18.34 -1.11
N ASP A 68 7.69 -18.02 -1.81
CA ASP A 68 7.60 -16.78 -2.58
C ASP A 68 6.92 -15.66 -1.77
N THR A 69 5.95 -16.00 -0.90
CA THR A 69 5.14 -15.00 -0.21
C THR A 69 4.81 -15.39 1.22
N ILE A 70 4.98 -14.44 2.15
CA ILE A 70 4.43 -14.49 3.51
C ILE A 70 3.38 -13.39 3.62
N TYR A 71 2.14 -13.79 3.84
CA TYR A 71 1.03 -12.91 4.15
C TYR A 71 0.89 -12.75 5.66
N ILE A 72 0.89 -11.50 6.11
CA ILE A 72 0.54 -11.11 7.48
C ILE A 72 -0.89 -10.58 7.43
N ASP A 73 -1.79 -11.20 8.19
CA ASP A 73 -3.10 -10.64 8.50
C ASP A 73 -2.92 -9.35 9.35
N VAL A 74 -4.01 -8.76 9.82
CA VAL A 74 -4.03 -7.50 10.60
C VAL A 74 -2.83 -7.28 11.54
N TYR A 75 -2.40 -8.30 12.28
CA TYR A 75 -1.32 -8.20 13.25
C TYR A 75 -0.53 -9.52 13.43
N SER A 76 0.78 -9.41 13.65
CA SER A 76 1.66 -10.49 14.09
C SER A 76 2.87 -9.94 14.86
N THR A 77 3.67 -10.84 15.44
CA THR A 77 4.93 -10.51 16.10
C THR A 77 6.14 -11.23 15.50
N LEU A 78 7.32 -10.65 15.74
CA LEU A 78 8.63 -11.26 15.54
C LEU A 78 9.39 -11.21 16.87
N THR A 79 9.65 -12.36 17.48
CA THR A 79 10.25 -12.49 18.84
C THR A 79 11.65 -13.11 18.82
N SER A 80 12.16 -13.48 17.65
CA SER A 80 13.56 -13.86 17.46
C SER A 80 14.04 -13.46 16.06
N ASN A 81 15.36 -13.42 15.86
CA ASN A 81 15.94 -13.05 14.57
C ASN A 81 15.43 -13.97 13.45
N LEU A 82 15.02 -13.39 12.33
CA LEU A 82 14.61 -14.13 11.14
C LEU A 82 15.65 -13.94 10.03
N ASN A 83 16.34 -15.03 9.68
CA ASN A 83 17.32 -15.03 8.61
C ASN A 83 16.64 -15.29 7.27
N ILE A 84 16.93 -14.45 6.27
CA ILE A 84 16.41 -14.59 4.91
C ILE A 84 17.57 -14.50 3.92
N ALA A 85 17.94 -15.65 3.38
CA ALA A 85 19.11 -15.80 2.49
C ALA A 85 18.74 -16.20 1.05
N GLN A 86 17.49 -16.57 0.78
CA GLN A 86 17.08 -16.99 -0.55
C GLN A 86 17.21 -15.84 -1.57
N THR A 87 17.67 -16.15 -2.78
CA THR A 87 17.87 -15.17 -3.87
C THR A 87 16.87 -15.33 -5.01
N SER A 88 16.27 -16.53 -5.14
CA SER A 88 15.22 -16.84 -6.11
C SER A 88 14.31 -17.96 -5.60
N PRO A 89 12.97 -17.83 -5.68
CA PRO A 89 12.27 -16.59 -6.04
C PRO A 89 12.52 -15.48 -5.01
N GLN A 90 12.20 -14.23 -5.37
CA GLN A 90 12.19 -13.12 -4.39
C GLN A 90 11.13 -13.42 -3.33
N LEU A 91 11.51 -13.32 -2.05
CA LEU A 91 10.52 -13.39 -0.97
C LEU A 91 9.72 -12.11 -0.88
N VAL A 92 8.41 -12.19 -0.86
CA VAL A 92 7.53 -11.06 -0.59
C VAL A 92 6.86 -11.23 0.77
N ILE A 93 7.19 -10.37 1.73
CA ILE A 93 6.48 -10.29 3.01
C ILE A 93 5.52 -9.10 2.94
N ARG A 94 4.22 -9.36 3.08
CA ARG A 94 3.21 -8.33 2.84
C ARG A 94 1.95 -8.49 3.67
N SER A 95 1.18 -7.41 3.77
CA SER A 95 -0.20 -7.51 4.24
C SER A 95 -1.03 -8.44 3.34
N LEU A 96 -1.89 -9.23 3.97
CA LEU A 96 -2.89 -10.08 3.33
C LEU A 96 -3.91 -9.27 2.52
N THR A 97 -4.20 -8.05 2.96
CA THR A 97 -5.17 -7.16 2.30
C THR A 97 -4.46 -5.95 1.66
N SER A 98 -5.22 -5.06 1.03
CA SER A 98 -4.71 -3.76 0.60
C SER A 98 -4.49 -2.78 1.74
N ALA A 99 -5.03 -3.06 2.95
CA ALA A 99 -4.78 -2.27 4.13
C ALA A 99 -3.44 -2.65 4.76
N GLN A 100 -2.77 -1.69 5.41
CA GLN A 100 -1.50 -1.93 6.09
C GLN A 100 -1.70 -2.82 7.31
N CYS A 101 -0.90 -3.89 7.43
CA CYS A 101 -0.86 -4.74 8.62
C CYS A 101 0.20 -4.22 9.60
N THR A 102 0.12 -4.63 10.86
CA THR A 102 1.14 -4.30 11.87
C THR A 102 1.99 -5.52 12.19
N LEU A 103 3.31 -5.34 12.21
CA LEU A 103 4.25 -6.32 12.70
C LEU A 103 5.06 -5.72 13.84
N GLN A 104 4.83 -6.18 15.06
CA GLN A 104 5.62 -5.78 16.22
C GLN A 104 6.86 -6.67 16.33
N VAL A 105 8.04 -6.04 16.33
CA VAL A 105 9.33 -6.71 16.46
C VAL A 105 9.86 -6.53 17.87
N ASP A 106 10.30 -7.60 18.51
CA ASP A 106 10.94 -7.52 19.82
C ASP A 106 12.24 -6.68 19.75
N ILE A 107 12.54 -5.92 20.81
CA ILE A 107 13.72 -5.04 20.88
C ILE A 107 15.05 -5.79 20.69
N THR A 108 15.05 -7.11 20.93
CA THR A 108 16.17 -8.05 20.77
C THR A 108 16.14 -8.83 19.46
N SER A 109 15.19 -8.52 18.57
CA SER A 109 14.97 -9.23 17.31
C SER A 109 15.07 -8.31 16.10
N HIS A 110 15.49 -8.87 14.97
CA HIS A 110 15.48 -8.19 13.68
C HIS A 110 15.42 -9.18 12.52
N PHE A 111 15.14 -8.68 11.32
CA PHE A 111 15.34 -9.41 10.08
C PHE A 111 16.80 -9.34 9.66
N ASN A 112 17.43 -10.47 9.43
CA ASN A 112 18.78 -10.56 8.89
C ASN A 112 18.72 -10.98 7.42
N ILE A 113 18.99 -10.04 6.52
CA ILE A 113 18.77 -10.20 5.08
C ILE A 113 20.12 -10.41 4.38
N THR A 114 20.30 -11.56 3.74
CA THR A 114 21.44 -11.87 2.88
C THR A 114 20.99 -12.40 1.52
N GLY A 115 19.78 -12.01 1.09
CA GLY A 115 19.10 -12.55 -0.08
C GLY A 115 18.27 -11.51 -0.84
N ASN A 116 17.19 -11.95 -1.46
CA ASN A 116 16.28 -11.16 -2.27
C ASN A 116 14.89 -11.10 -1.62
N VAL A 117 14.52 -9.94 -1.06
CA VAL A 117 13.33 -9.76 -0.22
C VAL A 117 12.62 -8.44 -0.53
N ALA A 118 11.30 -8.45 -0.54
CA ALA A 118 10.45 -7.28 -0.60
C ALA A 118 9.47 -7.24 0.58
N PHE A 119 9.43 -6.11 1.28
CA PHE A 119 8.42 -5.81 2.30
C PHE A 119 7.37 -4.84 1.74
N LYS A 120 6.08 -5.18 1.87
CA LYS A 120 4.99 -4.38 1.28
C LYS A 120 3.82 -4.17 2.23
N LEU A 121 3.38 -2.92 2.42
CA LEU A 121 2.19 -2.57 3.21
C LEU A 121 2.27 -3.03 4.68
N ILE A 122 3.43 -2.85 5.31
CA ILE A 122 3.66 -3.26 6.71
C ILE A 122 3.98 -2.02 7.56
N ARG A 123 3.32 -1.89 8.70
CA ARG A 123 3.75 -1.04 9.80
C ARG A 123 4.61 -1.86 10.76
N PHE A 124 5.90 -1.58 10.80
CA PHE A 124 6.81 -2.09 11.80
C PHE A 124 6.76 -1.22 13.04
N THR A 125 6.54 -1.85 14.18
CA THR A 125 6.72 -1.26 15.51
C THR A 125 7.74 -2.09 16.27
N GLN A 126 8.32 -1.53 17.32
CA GLN A 126 9.22 -2.26 18.20
C GLN A 126 8.67 -2.33 19.62
N SER A 127 8.89 -3.44 20.32
CA SER A 127 8.51 -3.58 21.73
C SER A 127 9.17 -2.51 22.60
N GLU A 128 8.46 -2.08 23.65
CA GLU A 128 9.01 -1.12 24.61
C GLU A 128 10.28 -1.65 25.29
N GLY A 129 11.30 -0.80 25.36
CA GLY A 129 12.59 -1.10 25.96
C GLY A 129 13.43 0.17 26.00
N SER A 130 14.44 0.22 26.89
CA SER A 130 15.30 1.40 27.00
C SER A 130 16.04 1.63 25.68
N GLU A 131 16.76 0.62 25.18
CA GLU A 131 17.65 0.74 24.02
C GLU A 131 17.84 -0.62 23.33
N SER A 132 18.08 -0.62 22.01
CA SER A 132 18.49 -1.82 21.27
C SER A 132 19.99 -1.76 20.96
N SER A 133 20.72 -2.82 21.29
CA SER A 133 22.14 -2.97 20.91
C SER A 133 22.31 -3.52 19.50
N LEU A 134 21.21 -3.81 18.79
CA LEU A 134 21.23 -4.39 17.47
C LEU A 134 21.43 -3.33 16.41
N SER A 135 22.28 -3.63 15.42
CA SER A 135 22.36 -2.79 14.23
C SER A 135 21.10 -2.99 13.40
N GLY A 136 20.46 -1.89 13.05
CA GLY A 136 19.33 -1.85 12.13
C GLY A 136 17.97 -1.96 12.77
N GLY A 137 17.84 -2.09 14.10
CA GLY A 137 16.57 -2.09 14.85
C GLY A 137 15.54 -3.14 14.42
N ILE A 138 14.96 -2.98 13.22
CA ILE A 138 14.04 -3.90 12.57
C ILE A 138 14.74 -4.74 11.49
N ILE A 139 15.58 -4.14 10.64
CA ILE A 139 16.20 -4.85 9.50
C ILE A 139 17.70 -4.57 9.45
N SER A 140 18.49 -5.64 9.44
CA SER A 140 19.91 -5.63 9.10
C SER A 140 20.11 -6.37 7.78
N ALA A 141 20.70 -5.73 6.77
CA ALA A 141 20.85 -6.28 5.44
C ALA A 141 22.31 -6.26 4.97
N ASN A 142 22.75 -7.40 4.44
CA ASN A 142 24.08 -7.60 3.87
C ASN A 142 23.96 -8.06 2.40
N LEU A 143 23.93 -7.08 1.50
CA LEU A 143 23.63 -7.21 0.08
C LEU A 143 24.93 -7.20 -0.75
N THR A 144 25.74 -8.25 -0.65
CA THR A 144 27.12 -8.31 -1.19
C THR A 144 27.24 -9.00 -2.55
N SER A 145 26.14 -9.10 -3.31
CA SER A 145 26.08 -9.77 -4.60
C SER A 145 25.03 -9.10 -5.48
N SER A 146 25.23 -9.14 -6.80
CA SER A 146 24.27 -8.65 -7.80
C SER A 146 22.88 -9.32 -7.71
N ALA A 147 22.80 -10.51 -7.11
CA ALA A 147 21.54 -11.21 -6.85
C ALA A 147 20.82 -10.77 -5.56
N HIS A 148 21.49 -10.00 -4.68
CA HIS A 148 20.91 -9.53 -3.42
C HIS A 148 20.14 -8.24 -3.65
N LYS A 149 18.90 -8.21 -3.20
CA LYS A 149 17.99 -7.07 -3.37
C LYS A 149 17.07 -6.94 -2.17
N LEU A 150 16.98 -5.75 -1.60
CA LEU A 150 16.01 -5.40 -0.58
C LEU A 150 15.07 -4.32 -1.12
N GLU A 151 13.78 -4.61 -1.12
CA GLU A 151 12.73 -3.66 -1.50
C GLU A 151 11.80 -3.37 -0.32
N ILE A 152 11.51 -2.09 -0.09
CA ILE A 152 10.61 -1.63 0.98
C ILE A 152 9.61 -0.67 0.34
N ILE A 153 8.34 -1.07 0.33
CA ILE A 153 7.27 -0.42 -0.44
C ILE A 153 6.05 -0.17 0.45
N ASN A 154 5.60 1.08 0.55
CA ASN A 154 4.43 1.48 1.35
C ASN A 154 4.47 0.97 2.82
N CYS A 155 5.66 0.95 3.40
CA CYS A 155 5.88 0.51 4.78
C CYS A 155 6.00 1.71 5.74
N VAL A 156 5.64 1.50 7.00
CA VAL A 156 5.83 2.48 8.08
C VAL A 156 6.76 1.87 9.11
N PHE A 157 7.78 2.60 9.54
CA PHE A 157 8.63 2.25 10.67
C PHE A 157 8.35 3.27 11.76
N ASP A 158 7.71 2.85 12.84
CA ASP A 158 7.25 3.74 13.90
C ASP A 158 7.86 3.36 15.25
N ALA A 159 8.48 4.34 15.92
CA ALA A 159 9.10 4.20 17.23
C ALA A 159 10.15 3.07 17.32
N THR A 160 10.96 2.92 16.26
CA THR A 160 12.00 1.88 16.18
C THR A 160 13.33 2.35 16.76
N LYS A 161 14.10 1.44 17.37
CA LYS A 161 15.36 1.70 18.05
C LYS A 161 16.45 0.75 17.58
N GLY A 162 17.69 1.27 17.45
CA GLY A 162 18.86 0.49 17.03
C GLY A 162 20.19 1.12 17.46
N TYR A 163 21.30 0.40 17.25
CA TYR A 163 22.65 0.91 17.52
C TYR A 163 23.27 1.64 16.33
N SER A 164 22.98 1.17 15.12
CA SER A 164 23.31 1.79 13.83
C SER A 164 22.09 1.63 12.95
N GLY A 165 21.41 2.71 12.56
CA GLY A 165 20.09 2.63 11.94
C GLY A 165 19.02 2.25 12.95
N GLY A 166 18.17 3.20 13.37
CA GLY A 166 17.07 2.87 14.27
C GLY A 166 16.00 1.97 13.65
N ALA A 167 15.91 1.93 12.32
CA ALA A 167 14.98 1.10 11.56
C ALA A 167 15.67 0.17 10.56
N LEU A 168 16.76 0.62 9.92
CA LEU A 168 17.47 -0.12 8.88
C LEU A 168 19.00 0.06 9.02
N ASN A 169 19.75 -1.05 8.97
CA ASN A 169 21.20 -1.04 8.80
C ASN A 169 21.58 -1.83 7.56
N ILE A 170 22.19 -1.16 6.59
CA ILE A 170 22.43 -1.72 5.26
C ILE A 170 23.92 -1.70 4.93
N PHE A 171 24.44 -2.85 4.56
CA PHE A 171 25.72 -2.98 3.87
C PHE A 171 25.44 -3.54 2.47
N ALA A 172 25.77 -2.79 1.42
CA ALA A 172 25.58 -3.23 0.06
C ALA A 172 26.90 -3.10 -0.73
N SER A 173 27.28 -4.17 -1.42
CA SER A 173 28.48 -4.20 -2.26
C SER A 173 28.29 -5.15 -3.45
N ASN A 174 29.23 -5.13 -4.40
CA ASN A 174 29.23 -6.00 -5.58
C ASN A 174 27.88 -5.99 -6.34
N GLN A 175 27.38 -4.78 -6.62
CA GLN A 175 26.11 -4.57 -7.34
C GLN A 175 24.83 -5.00 -6.59
N GLY A 176 24.88 -5.22 -5.28
CA GLY A 176 23.68 -5.38 -4.44
C GLY A 176 22.79 -4.13 -4.46
N GLN A 177 21.49 -4.32 -4.22
CA GLN A 177 20.49 -3.27 -4.45
C GLN A 177 19.58 -3.03 -3.24
N LEU A 178 19.52 -1.78 -2.77
CA LEU A 178 18.52 -1.28 -1.85
C LEU A 178 17.56 -0.35 -2.58
N ASN A 179 16.26 -0.64 -2.52
CA ASN A 179 15.22 0.26 -3.02
C ASN A 179 14.18 0.50 -1.92
N ILE A 180 14.05 1.75 -1.49
CA ILE A 180 13.00 2.21 -0.59
C ILE A 180 12.16 3.20 -1.39
N ASN A 181 10.91 2.86 -1.67
CA ASN A 181 10.09 3.63 -2.57
C ASN A 181 8.62 3.70 -2.15
N GLU A 182 7.85 4.42 -2.95
CA GLU A 182 6.45 4.74 -2.67
C GLU A 182 6.30 5.49 -1.35
N SER A 183 5.10 5.50 -0.74
CA SER A 183 4.79 6.32 0.42
C SER A 183 5.28 5.70 1.75
N CYS A 184 6.57 5.32 1.84
CA CYS A 184 7.09 4.85 3.14
C CYS A 184 7.34 6.01 4.11
N VAL A 185 7.19 5.72 5.41
CA VAL A 185 7.38 6.69 6.49
C VAL A 185 8.25 6.08 7.59
N PHE A 186 9.23 6.85 8.05
CA PHE A 186 10.02 6.57 9.23
C PHE A 186 9.70 7.62 10.28
N SER A 187 9.05 7.24 11.37
CA SER A 187 8.60 8.15 12.43
C SER A 187 9.18 7.75 13.77
N ASN A 188 9.69 8.73 14.52
CA ASN A 188 10.20 8.52 15.87
C ASN A 188 11.29 7.44 15.97
N CYS A 189 12.06 7.24 14.90
CA CYS A 189 13.16 6.27 14.90
C CYS A 189 14.36 6.85 15.68
N HIS A 190 14.95 6.03 16.55
CA HIS A 190 16.06 6.45 17.39
C HIS A 190 17.27 5.51 17.25
N CYS A 191 18.46 6.09 17.24
CA CYS A 191 19.70 5.35 17.18
C CYS A 191 20.75 5.95 18.14
N GLN A 192 21.52 5.12 18.84
CA GLN A 192 22.62 5.65 19.66
C GLN A 192 23.83 6.10 18.83
N GLY A 193 24.13 5.38 17.75
CA GLY A 193 25.28 5.64 16.91
C GLY A 193 24.94 6.56 15.73
N MET A 194 24.73 5.93 14.58
CA MET A 194 24.63 6.61 13.29
C MET A 194 23.32 6.26 12.57
N GLY A 195 22.69 7.26 11.95
CA GLY A 195 21.44 7.14 11.21
C GLY A 195 20.26 6.85 12.12
N GLY A 196 19.49 7.88 12.51
CA GLY A 196 18.37 7.69 13.44
C GLY A 196 17.31 6.74 12.90
N ALA A 197 17.10 6.72 11.58
CA ALA A 197 16.31 5.69 10.90
C ALA A 197 17.19 4.74 10.09
N VAL A 198 18.04 5.28 9.21
CA VAL A 198 18.79 4.49 8.23
C VAL A 198 20.28 4.72 8.36
N SER A 199 21.03 3.64 8.55
CA SER A 199 22.48 3.60 8.39
C SER A 199 22.81 2.75 7.17
N GLN A 200 23.58 3.29 6.22
CA GLN A 200 23.94 2.55 5.01
C GLN A 200 25.41 2.75 4.60
N SER A 201 26.02 1.65 4.16
CA SER A 201 27.33 1.64 3.51
C SER A 201 27.19 0.96 2.15
N ILE A 202 27.40 1.74 1.09
CA ILE A 202 27.14 1.34 -0.29
C ILE A 202 28.43 1.43 -1.09
N SER A 203 28.93 0.31 -1.62
CA SER A 203 30.21 0.28 -2.33
C SER A 203 30.23 -0.63 -3.55
N THR A 204 31.29 -0.57 -4.36
CA THR A 204 31.61 -1.57 -5.40
C THR A 204 30.44 -1.86 -6.35
N GLY A 205 29.91 -0.81 -6.98
CA GLY A 205 28.82 -0.84 -7.95
C GLY A 205 27.43 -1.08 -7.35
N ALA A 206 27.30 -1.16 -6.03
CA ALA A 206 26.00 -1.27 -5.37
C ALA A 206 25.14 -0.01 -5.58
N ILE A 207 23.82 -0.18 -5.44
CA ILE A 207 22.84 0.86 -5.72
C ILE A 207 21.92 1.01 -4.51
N SER A 208 21.77 2.25 -4.04
CA SER A 208 20.76 2.64 -3.06
C SER A 208 19.86 3.73 -3.63
N LYS A 209 18.57 3.43 -3.78
CA LYS A 209 17.56 4.39 -4.23
C LYS A 209 16.51 4.57 -3.15
N VAL A 210 16.34 5.81 -2.70
CA VAL A 210 15.36 6.19 -1.68
C VAL A 210 14.46 7.26 -2.31
N SER A 211 13.19 6.93 -2.55
CA SER A 211 12.29 7.76 -3.34
C SER A 211 10.89 7.92 -2.74
N ASN A 212 10.37 9.15 -2.70
CA ASN A 212 9.02 9.47 -2.17
C ASN A 212 8.84 9.14 -0.67
N ILE A 213 9.91 9.29 0.12
CA ILE A 213 9.96 8.85 1.52
C ILE A 213 9.86 10.03 2.48
N LYS A 214 9.20 9.83 3.62
CA LYS A 214 9.19 10.78 4.73
C LYS A 214 9.96 10.24 5.94
N PHE A 215 10.87 11.05 6.48
CA PHE A 215 11.48 10.89 7.79
C PHE A 215 10.93 11.98 8.72
N ASP A 216 10.43 11.60 9.88
CA ASP A 216 9.78 12.51 10.82
C ASP A 216 10.26 12.24 12.26
N THR A 217 10.90 13.25 12.85
CA THR A 217 11.32 13.21 14.26
C THR A 217 12.24 12.02 14.54
N CYS A 218 13.14 11.72 13.60
CA CYS A 218 14.19 10.72 13.80
C CYS A 218 15.40 11.33 14.53
N GLU A 219 16.02 10.57 15.43
CA GLU A 219 17.15 11.03 16.22
C GLU A 219 18.31 10.05 16.20
N SER A 220 19.54 10.54 16.06
CA SER A 220 20.74 9.76 16.32
C SER A 220 21.67 10.42 17.34
N GLY A 221 22.36 9.59 18.11
CA GLY A 221 23.27 10.06 19.15
C GLY A 221 24.54 10.72 18.59
N ILE A 222 24.98 10.39 17.37
CA ILE A 222 26.23 10.93 16.82
C ILE A 222 26.04 11.50 15.41
N PHE A 223 25.66 10.67 14.45
CA PHE A 223 25.78 10.99 13.03
C PHE A 223 24.46 10.86 12.29
N GLY A 224 23.90 11.96 11.78
CA GLY A 224 22.74 11.96 10.88
C GLY A 224 21.45 11.55 11.59
N GLY A 225 20.60 12.51 11.92
CA GLY A 225 19.38 12.22 12.70
C GLY A 225 18.37 11.37 11.93
N ALA A 226 18.33 11.45 10.60
CA ALA A 226 17.54 10.54 9.77
C ALA A 226 18.42 9.48 9.11
N ILE A 227 19.40 9.91 8.32
CA ILE A 227 20.22 9.04 7.46
C ILE A 227 21.69 9.27 7.73
N TYR A 228 22.43 8.17 7.89
CA TYR A 228 23.88 8.14 7.77
C TYR A 228 24.25 7.29 6.56
N SER A 229 25.16 7.80 5.72
CA SER A 229 25.52 7.16 4.48
C SER A 229 27.02 7.24 4.18
N THR A 230 27.63 6.12 3.79
CA THR A 230 28.97 6.08 3.19
C THR A 230 28.90 5.49 1.78
N GLN A 231 29.58 6.14 0.84
CA GLN A 231 29.56 5.81 -0.59
C GLN A 231 30.98 5.65 -1.13
N GLU A 232 31.25 4.52 -1.80
CA GLU A 232 32.53 4.26 -2.48
C GLU A 232 32.38 3.44 -3.78
N ASN A 233 32.70 4.05 -4.92
CA ASN A 233 32.47 3.50 -6.26
C ASN A 233 31.06 2.89 -6.43
N SER A 234 30.00 3.62 -6.11
CA SER A 234 28.62 3.16 -6.04
C SER A 234 27.60 4.27 -6.33
N THR A 235 26.30 3.94 -6.35
CA THR A 235 25.23 4.91 -6.64
C THR A 235 24.30 5.08 -5.44
N ILE A 236 24.11 6.33 -5.00
CA ILE A 236 23.08 6.70 -4.03
C ILE A 236 22.23 7.83 -4.60
N GLU A 237 20.92 7.62 -4.68
CA GLU A 237 19.94 8.62 -5.12
C GLU A 237 18.85 8.82 -4.04
N LEU A 238 18.65 10.08 -3.65
CA LEU A 238 17.54 10.53 -2.82
C LEU A 238 16.59 11.36 -3.69
N ILE A 239 15.35 10.89 -3.87
CA ILE A 239 14.39 11.49 -4.80
C ILE A 239 13.08 11.81 -4.06
N SER A 240 12.61 13.06 -4.07
CA SER A 240 11.36 13.43 -3.38
C SER A 240 11.35 13.01 -1.90
N VAL A 241 12.48 13.18 -1.21
CA VAL A 241 12.63 12.82 0.21
C VAL A 241 12.28 14.01 1.08
N ILE A 242 11.44 13.78 2.09
CA ILE A 242 11.04 14.76 3.10
C ILE A 242 11.67 14.38 4.43
N ILE A 243 12.39 15.30 5.08
CA ILE A 243 13.00 15.10 6.40
C ILE A 243 12.54 16.22 7.33
N LEU A 244 11.80 15.87 8.39
CA LEU A 244 11.21 16.80 9.33
C LEU A 244 11.74 16.57 10.74
N ASN A 245 12.14 17.64 11.41
CA ASN A 245 12.43 17.66 12.86
C ASN A 245 13.45 16.62 13.32
N CYS A 246 14.35 16.20 12.43
CA CYS A 246 15.34 15.19 12.76
C CYS A 246 16.56 15.82 13.47
N LYS A 247 17.20 15.04 14.34
CA LYS A 247 18.22 15.56 15.26
C LYS A 247 19.42 14.64 15.42
N SER A 248 20.63 15.21 15.47
CA SER A 248 21.84 14.49 15.93
C SER A 248 22.94 15.45 16.36
N ILE A 249 24.11 14.94 16.78
CA ILE A 249 25.29 15.77 17.04
C ILE A 249 25.89 16.35 15.74
N GLN A 250 26.12 15.53 14.71
CA GLN A 250 26.91 15.93 13.53
C GLN A 250 26.11 16.18 12.22
N ALA A 251 24.77 16.09 12.25
CA ALA A 251 23.80 16.73 11.33
C ALA A 251 22.37 16.26 11.67
N GLY A 252 21.41 17.17 11.77
CA GLY A 252 20.03 16.79 12.13
C GLY A 252 19.36 15.87 11.10
N GLY A 253 19.56 16.10 9.80
CA GLY A 253 18.97 15.27 8.75
C GLY A 253 19.90 14.14 8.29
N ILE A 254 20.85 14.48 7.42
CA ILE A 254 21.69 13.52 6.70
C ILE A 254 23.17 13.77 6.97
N ILE A 255 23.93 12.69 7.14
CA ILE A 255 25.37 12.69 6.95
C ILE A 255 25.75 11.80 5.78
N ALA A 256 26.61 12.32 4.89
CA ALA A 256 27.10 11.59 3.72
C ALA A 256 28.62 11.71 3.54
N SER A 257 29.32 10.57 3.56
CA SER A 257 30.74 10.48 3.18
C SER A 257 30.87 9.88 1.79
N ILE A 258 31.46 10.61 0.85
CA ILE A 258 31.46 10.27 -0.59
C ILE A 258 32.89 10.12 -1.09
N THR A 259 33.17 8.98 -1.71
CA THR A 259 34.48 8.62 -2.24
C THR A 259 34.39 8.15 -3.68
N LYS A 260 34.97 8.93 -4.61
CA LYS A 260 35.05 8.63 -6.06
C LYS A 260 33.69 8.50 -6.77
N ASP A 261 32.64 9.15 -6.26
CA ASP A 261 31.30 9.15 -6.86
C ASP A 261 30.52 10.45 -6.64
N THR A 262 29.27 10.45 -7.10
CA THR A 262 28.28 11.49 -6.84
C THR A 262 27.12 10.97 -5.99
N LEU A 263 26.79 11.68 -4.91
CA LEU A 263 25.49 11.55 -4.23
C LEU A 263 24.50 12.52 -4.89
N THR A 264 23.32 12.03 -5.28
CA THR A 264 22.28 12.86 -5.91
C THR A 264 21.08 13.04 -4.99
N ILE A 265 20.67 14.29 -4.76
CA ILE A 265 19.44 14.69 -4.09
C ILE A 265 18.59 15.46 -5.11
N LYS A 266 17.41 14.96 -5.48
CA LYS A 266 16.58 15.56 -6.53
C LYS A 266 15.07 15.40 -6.32
N GLY A 267 14.26 16.06 -7.14
CA GLY A 267 12.82 15.82 -7.23
C GLY A 267 12.03 16.40 -6.06
N SER A 268 12.19 17.69 -5.78
CA SER A 268 11.42 18.40 -4.73
C SER A 268 11.66 17.85 -3.32
N CYS A 269 12.92 17.54 -2.98
CA CYS A 269 13.28 17.15 -1.60
C CYS A 269 13.06 18.31 -0.62
N SER A 270 12.69 18.02 0.62
CA SER A 270 12.47 19.04 1.66
C SER A 270 13.08 18.64 2.98
N PHE A 271 13.79 19.57 3.61
CA PHE A 271 14.44 19.41 4.90
C PHE A 271 13.95 20.54 5.81
N THR A 272 13.16 20.22 6.83
CA THR A 272 12.52 21.22 7.68
C THR A 272 12.78 20.95 9.15
N GLY A 273 13.18 21.99 9.89
CA GLY A 273 13.28 21.91 11.36
C GLY A 273 14.37 20.97 11.89
N CYS A 274 15.30 20.50 11.05
CA CYS A 274 16.34 19.58 11.52
C CYS A 274 17.43 20.32 12.32
N GLN A 275 17.95 19.66 13.34
CA GLN A 275 18.88 20.26 14.29
C GLN A 275 20.17 19.44 14.46
N ALA A 276 21.30 20.10 14.26
CA ALA A 276 22.60 19.61 14.72
C ALA A 276 22.92 20.17 16.11
N LEU A 277 23.29 19.29 17.05
CA LEU A 277 23.72 19.68 18.40
C LEU A 277 25.20 20.05 18.48
N GLY A 278 25.99 19.71 17.46
CA GLY A 278 27.39 20.06 17.31
C GLY A 278 27.66 21.07 16.19
N ASN A 279 28.89 21.08 15.70
CA ASN A 279 29.44 22.13 14.82
C ASN A 279 29.27 21.80 13.33
N SER A 280 28.10 21.32 12.93
CA SER A 280 27.84 20.76 11.60
C SER A 280 26.51 21.26 11.04
N GLY A 281 26.25 21.00 9.75
CA GLY A 281 25.04 21.47 9.07
C GLY A 281 23.77 20.94 9.74
N GLY A 282 22.81 21.83 10.01
CA GLY A 282 21.57 21.46 10.71
C GLY A 282 20.75 20.38 10.01
N CYS A 283 20.77 20.37 8.68
CA CYS A 283 20.02 19.43 7.85
C CYS A 283 20.92 18.44 7.10
N LEU A 284 22.05 18.87 6.55
CA LEU A 284 22.96 18.00 5.79
C LEU A 284 24.42 18.32 6.13
N SER A 285 25.22 17.28 6.37
CA SER A 285 26.67 17.38 6.42
C SER A 285 27.30 16.36 5.48
N SER A 286 28.21 16.79 4.61
CA SER A 286 28.87 15.90 3.67
C SER A 286 30.38 16.07 3.64
N THR A 287 31.09 14.95 3.55
CA THR A 287 32.54 14.90 3.34
C THR A 287 32.81 14.33 1.94
N LEU A 288 33.54 15.08 1.13
CA LEU A 288 33.91 14.71 -0.24
C LEU A 288 35.39 14.35 -0.30
N GLN A 289 35.73 13.18 -0.85
CA GLN A 289 37.11 12.87 -1.25
C GLN A 289 37.40 13.35 -2.68
N THR A 290 38.67 13.40 -3.07
CA THR A 290 39.11 13.79 -4.42
C THR A 290 38.34 13.06 -5.52
N GLY A 291 37.74 13.81 -6.43
CA GLY A 291 36.93 13.28 -7.54
C GLY A 291 35.49 12.94 -7.19
N SER A 292 35.03 13.25 -5.98
CA SER A 292 33.65 13.05 -5.53
C SER A 292 32.81 14.31 -5.70
N SER A 293 31.50 14.16 -5.85
CA SER A 293 30.55 15.26 -6.00
C SER A 293 29.30 15.07 -5.14
N LEU A 294 28.64 16.18 -4.82
CA LEU A 294 27.32 16.20 -4.21
C LEU A 294 26.43 17.05 -5.10
N GLU A 295 25.39 16.44 -5.67
CA GLU A 295 24.43 17.12 -6.53
C GLU A 295 23.10 17.29 -5.81
N ILE A 296 22.70 18.55 -5.58
CA ILE A 296 21.41 18.90 -4.99
C ILE A 296 20.61 19.70 -6.02
N GLN A 297 19.50 19.14 -6.45
CA GLN A 297 18.62 19.71 -7.47
C GLN A 297 17.21 19.79 -6.89
N ASP A 298 16.55 20.95 -7.00
CA ASP A 298 15.16 21.11 -6.54
C ASP A 298 14.94 20.61 -5.10
N ALA A 299 15.66 21.21 -4.14
CA ALA A 299 15.55 20.89 -2.72
C ALA A 299 15.38 22.15 -1.87
N THR A 300 14.54 22.06 -0.84
CA THR A 300 14.29 23.16 0.11
C THR A 300 14.87 22.80 1.47
N PHE A 301 15.54 23.76 2.11
CA PHE A 301 15.98 23.64 3.50
C PHE A 301 15.40 24.82 4.27
N ASP A 302 14.60 24.53 5.28
CA ASP A 302 13.86 25.52 6.05
C ASP A 302 14.01 25.25 7.55
N SER A 303 14.20 26.31 8.33
CA SER A 303 14.25 26.23 9.79
C SER A 303 15.29 25.20 10.33
N CYS A 304 16.35 24.93 9.56
CA CYS A 304 17.47 24.09 9.99
C CYS A 304 18.37 24.88 10.95
N SER A 305 18.88 24.23 12.00
CA SER A 305 19.72 24.88 13.01
C SER A 305 20.92 24.04 13.46
N CYS A 306 21.99 24.72 13.88
CA CYS A 306 23.17 24.12 14.51
C CYS A 306 23.58 24.92 15.75
N TYR A 307 24.24 24.29 16.73
CA TYR A 307 24.53 24.93 18.02
C TYR A 307 25.57 26.06 17.97
N GLN A 308 26.56 26.00 17.06
CA GLN A 308 27.67 26.97 17.06
C GLN A 308 27.50 28.09 16.03
N HIS A 309 27.75 29.34 16.45
CA HIS A 309 27.84 30.50 15.54
C HIS A 309 29.06 30.35 14.62
N GLY A 310 28.83 30.23 13.30
CA GLY A 310 29.91 30.23 12.29
C GLY A 310 30.11 28.92 11.50
N SER A 311 29.35 27.87 11.79
CA SER A 311 29.29 26.65 10.97
C SER A 311 27.94 26.60 10.23
N GLY A 312 27.92 26.16 8.97
CA GLY A 312 26.81 26.33 8.03
C GLY A 312 25.42 25.98 8.59
N GLY A 313 24.45 26.91 8.47
CA GLY A 313 23.15 26.77 9.13
C GLY A 313 22.36 25.52 8.74
N ALA A 314 22.17 25.30 7.43
CA ALA A 314 21.46 24.12 6.92
C ALA A 314 22.39 23.01 6.40
N ILE A 315 23.47 23.39 5.71
CA ILE A 315 24.32 22.47 4.96
C ILE A 315 25.80 22.76 5.25
N THR A 316 26.57 21.72 5.53
CA THR A 316 28.03 21.76 5.61
C THR A 316 28.62 20.78 4.61
N ILE A 317 29.62 21.22 3.85
CA ILE A 317 30.39 20.38 2.93
C ILE A 317 31.88 20.56 3.28
N ALA A 318 32.58 19.46 3.50
CA ALA A 318 34.01 19.43 3.80
C ALA A 318 34.77 18.57 2.79
N ASN A 319 36.03 18.91 2.50
CA ASN A 319 36.91 18.08 1.69
C ASN A 319 37.88 17.31 2.60
N SER A 320 38.04 16.00 2.37
CA SER A 320 38.90 15.15 3.21
C SER A 320 40.40 15.45 3.07
N SER A 321 40.84 16.11 1.98
CA SER A 321 42.26 16.41 1.73
C SER A 321 42.78 17.68 2.41
N ASP A 322 41.89 18.51 2.96
CA ASP A 322 42.27 19.70 3.72
C ASP A 322 41.33 19.89 4.93
N PRO A 323 41.62 19.25 6.08
CA PRO A 323 40.82 19.40 7.29
C PRO A 323 40.88 20.83 7.87
N ALA A 324 41.77 21.70 7.37
CA ALA A 324 41.87 23.10 7.81
C ALA A 324 40.86 24.03 7.11
N GLN A 325 40.12 23.55 6.09
CA GLN A 325 39.10 24.33 5.37
C GLN A 325 37.73 23.66 5.38
N GLY A 326 37.17 23.51 6.58
CA GLY A 326 35.75 23.28 6.79
C GLY A 326 35.01 24.56 7.18
N PHE A 327 35.31 25.71 6.59
CA PHE A 327 34.50 26.92 6.81
C PHE A 327 33.28 26.85 5.89
N GLY A 328 32.23 26.19 6.37
CA GLY A 328 30.92 26.14 5.74
C GLY A 328 30.32 27.54 5.62
N GLY A 329 30.67 28.23 4.54
CA GLY A 329 30.19 29.56 4.20
C GLY A 329 29.81 29.63 2.74
N ALA A 330 28.93 28.74 2.25
CA ALA A 330 28.24 28.93 0.97
C ALA A 330 27.14 27.88 0.74
N ILE A 331 26.00 27.99 1.45
CA ILE A 331 24.65 27.95 0.84
C ILE A 331 23.77 28.86 1.71
N PHE A 332 23.76 30.16 1.41
CA PHE A 332 22.71 31.05 1.90
C PHE A 332 21.47 30.84 1.03
N ILE A 333 20.44 30.22 1.61
CA ILE A 333 19.08 30.29 1.09
C ILE A 333 18.58 31.69 1.43
N ASN A 334 18.33 32.46 0.37
CA ASN A 334 17.68 33.77 0.33
C ASN A 334 18.25 34.87 1.25
N THR A 335 19.11 35.73 0.69
CA THR A 335 19.00 37.18 0.93
C THR A 335 19.29 37.93 -0.37
N ASN A 336 18.48 38.95 -0.68
CA ASN A 336 18.70 39.89 -1.78
C ASN A 336 20.10 40.52 -1.65
N ALA A 337 21.07 40.10 -2.47
CA ALA A 337 22.40 40.70 -2.49
C ALA A 337 22.83 41.04 -3.92
N ASN A 338 22.63 42.31 -4.26
CA ASN A 338 23.35 43.01 -5.32
C ASN A 338 24.84 43.06 -4.94
N THR A 339 25.71 42.37 -5.67
CA THR A 339 27.14 42.72 -5.69
C THR A 339 27.72 42.66 -7.10
N ALA A 340 28.48 43.70 -7.42
CA ALA A 340 28.98 44.00 -8.75
C ALA A 340 30.35 43.37 -9.02
N THR A 341 30.57 42.84 -10.23
CA THR A 341 31.90 42.43 -10.73
C THR A 341 32.12 42.84 -12.19
N THR A 342 33.13 43.71 -12.39
CA THR A 342 33.99 44.01 -13.56
C THR A 342 33.41 43.97 -15.00
N GLY A 343 33.48 45.12 -15.66
CA GLY A 343 32.58 45.67 -16.69
C GLY A 343 32.35 44.98 -18.03
N ILE A 344 32.94 43.82 -18.34
CA ILE A 344 32.61 43.08 -19.58
C ILE A 344 31.82 41.81 -19.24
N ALA A 345 32.30 41.02 -18.28
CA ALA A 345 31.55 39.89 -17.70
C ALA A 345 30.25 40.35 -17.04
N SER A 346 30.23 41.54 -16.40
CA SER A 346 28.99 42.07 -15.81
C SER A 346 27.88 42.34 -16.83
N SER A 347 28.18 42.61 -18.10
CA SER A 347 27.13 42.91 -19.09
C SER A 347 26.35 41.65 -19.50
N GLN A 348 27.06 40.55 -19.77
CA GLN A 348 26.45 39.25 -20.08
C GLN A 348 25.79 38.66 -18.85
N ILE A 349 26.43 38.75 -17.68
CA ILE A 349 25.85 38.31 -16.40
C ILE A 349 24.58 39.11 -16.08
N ARG A 350 24.54 40.44 -16.27
CA ARG A 350 23.31 41.23 -16.11
C ARG A 350 22.21 40.83 -17.10
N LYS A 351 22.57 40.50 -18.34
CA LYS A 351 21.60 40.05 -19.35
C LYS A 351 21.00 38.69 -18.96
N ILE A 352 21.84 37.76 -18.51
CA ILE A 352 21.43 36.44 -18.01
C ILE A 352 20.56 36.58 -16.76
N PHE A 353 20.90 37.48 -15.83
CA PHE A 353 20.06 37.73 -14.66
C PHE A 353 18.71 38.35 -15.02
N ALA A 354 18.68 39.30 -15.96
CA ALA A 354 17.42 39.88 -16.44
C ALA A 354 16.54 38.85 -17.15
N GLU A 355 17.15 37.96 -17.95
CA GLU A 355 16.46 36.86 -18.63
C GLU A 355 15.95 35.81 -17.62
N ASN A 356 16.78 35.41 -16.65
CA ASN A 356 16.37 34.54 -15.55
C ASN A 356 15.26 35.15 -14.70
N GLU A 357 15.28 36.46 -14.46
CA GLU A 357 14.22 37.13 -13.71
C GLU A 357 12.92 37.23 -14.53
N SER A 358 13.01 37.45 -15.85
CA SER A 358 11.86 37.36 -16.76
C SER A 358 11.25 35.95 -16.76
N LEU A 359 12.10 34.93 -16.92
CA LEU A 359 11.68 33.53 -16.90
C LEU A 359 11.08 33.13 -15.54
N ARG A 360 11.61 33.66 -14.44
CA ARG A 360 11.05 33.43 -13.11
C ARG A 360 9.66 34.05 -12.96
N ARG A 361 9.45 35.29 -13.44
CA ARG A 361 8.12 35.92 -13.44
C ARG A 361 7.13 35.18 -14.34
N GLU A 362 7.58 34.71 -15.51
CA GLU A 362 6.76 33.89 -16.41
C GLU A 362 6.39 32.55 -15.75
N LYS A 363 7.33 31.91 -15.06
CA LYS A 363 7.09 30.69 -14.27
C LYS A 363 6.05 30.94 -13.18
N GLU A 364 6.19 32.01 -12.39
CA GLU A 364 5.23 32.35 -11.32
C GLU A 364 3.81 32.60 -11.88
N VAL A 365 3.69 33.27 -13.03
CA VAL A 365 2.41 33.47 -13.72
C VAL A 365 1.84 32.16 -14.25
N MET A 366 2.67 31.28 -14.81
CA MET A 366 2.24 29.96 -15.27
C MET A 366 1.78 29.08 -14.11
N GLU A 367 2.54 29.03 -13.02
CA GLU A 367 2.18 28.28 -11.81
C GLU A 367 0.86 28.79 -11.24
N SER A 368 0.67 30.11 -11.14
CA SER A 368 -0.61 30.69 -10.70
C SER A 368 -1.78 30.28 -11.60
N LYS A 369 -1.59 30.27 -12.93
CA LYS A 369 -2.62 29.81 -13.88
C LYS A 369 -2.94 28.32 -13.73
N TYR A 370 -1.93 27.48 -13.56
CA TYR A 370 -2.13 26.04 -13.36
C TYR A 370 -2.79 25.74 -12.02
N SER A 371 -2.40 26.43 -10.94
CA SER A 371 -3.05 26.30 -9.63
C SER A 371 -4.54 26.65 -9.69
N GLU A 372 -4.92 27.72 -10.42
CA GLU A 372 -6.33 28.06 -10.58
C GLU A 372 -7.09 27.03 -11.44
N GLN A 373 -6.47 26.48 -12.49
CA GLN A 373 -7.07 25.41 -13.28
C GLN A 373 -7.27 24.12 -12.46
N ILE A 374 -6.30 23.76 -11.61
CA ILE A 374 -6.39 22.61 -10.70
C ILE A 374 -7.56 22.82 -9.73
N ARG A 375 -7.64 24.00 -9.12
CA ARG A 375 -8.75 24.34 -8.21
C ARG A 375 -10.11 24.22 -8.90
N ILE A 376 -10.25 24.74 -10.12
CA ILE A 376 -11.50 24.62 -10.89
C ILE A 376 -11.84 23.14 -11.19
N LEU A 377 -10.84 22.31 -11.51
CA LEU A 377 -11.03 20.89 -11.75
C LEU A 377 -11.42 20.14 -10.47
N GLU A 378 -10.81 20.47 -9.34
CA GLU A 378 -11.15 19.90 -8.04
C GLU A 378 -12.58 20.25 -7.62
N ASP A 379 -13.00 21.50 -7.83
CA ASP A 379 -14.38 21.94 -7.58
C ASP A 379 -15.37 21.18 -8.48
N LYS A 380 -15.10 21.04 -9.79
CA LYS A 380 -15.94 20.23 -10.69
C LYS A 380 -16.01 18.76 -10.28
N LEU A 381 -14.88 18.19 -9.85
CA LEU A 381 -14.83 16.80 -9.39
C LEU A 381 -15.65 16.60 -8.11
N ARG A 382 -15.69 17.60 -7.21
CA ARG A 382 -16.53 17.58 -6.01
C ARG A 382 -18.01 17.60 -6.40
N ASP A 383 -18.42 18.49 -7.28
CA ASP A 383 -19.80 18.59 -7.76
C ASP A 383 -20.25 17.29 -8.46
N GLU A 384 -19.37 16.68 -9.27
CA GLU A 384 -19.65 15.39 -9.93
C GLU A 384 -19.79 14.23 -8.93
N LYS A 385 -18.99 14.21 -7.86
CA LYS A 385 -19.12 13.22 -6.78
C LYS A 385 -20.45 13.36 -6.05
N GLU A 386 -20.86 14.58 -5.72
CA GLU A 386 -22.17 14.84 -5.07
C GLU A 386 -23.33 14.40 -5.97
N LEU A 387 -23.29 14.75 -7.26
CA LEU A 387 -24.29 14.30 -8.25
C LEU A 387 -24.36 12.77 -8.35
N LYS A 388 -23.21 12.09 -8.32
CA LYS A 388 -23.13 10.63 -8.38
C LYS A 388 -23.73 9.98 -7.13
N GLU A 389 -23.48 10.54 -5.94
CA GLU A 389 -24.05 10.05 -4.69
C GLU A 389 -25.58 10.19 -4.68
N ASP A 390 -26.12 11.31 -5.17
CA ASP A 390 -27.57 11.54 -5.24
C ASP A 390 -28.25 10.67 -6.30
N ALA A 391 -27.59 10.45 -7.44
CA ALA A 391 -28.04 9.48 -8.43
C ALA A 391 -28.07 8.06 -7.85
N GLN A 392 -27.06 7.67 -7.06
CA GLN A 392 -27.00 6.35 -6.43
C GLN A 392 -28.08 6.18 -5.35
N LYS A 393 -28.36 7.20 -4.55
CA LYS A 393 -29.49 7.20 -3.58
C LYS A 393 -30.83 7.04 -4.29
N THR A 394 -31.02 7.74 -5.42
CA THR A 394 -32.25 7.66 -6.22
C THR A 394 -32.41 6.28 -6.85
N SER A 395 -31.34 5.70 -7.39
CA SER A 395 -31.32 4.34 -7.93
C SER A 395 -31.73 3.32 -6.87
N LYS A 396 -31.12 3.37 -5.67
CA LYS A 396 -31.48 2.47 -4.56
C LYS A 396 -32.94 2.57 -4.15
N LYS A 397 -33.50 3.79 -4.08
CA LYS A 397 -34.94 3.98 -3.79
C LYS A 397 -35.82 3.35 -4.87
N SER A 398 -35.46 3.50 -6.14
CA SER A 398 -36.20 2.90 -7.25
C SER A 398 -36.13 1.36 -7.25
N GLU A 399 -34.98 0.79 -6.92
CA GLU A 399 -34.79 -0.66 -6.79
C GLU A 399 -35.61 -1.24 -5.63
N GLU A 400 -35.66 -0.56 -4.49
CA GLU A 400 -36.49 -0.95 -3.36
C GLU A 400 -37.98 -0.90 -3.69
N GLN A 401 -38.44 0.14 -4.39
CA GLN A 401 -39.83 0.25 -4.84
C GLN A 401 -40.19 -0.90 -5.80
N LEU A 402 -39.35 -1.17 -6.81
CA LEU A 402 -39.55 -2.27 -7.75
C LEU A 402 -39.58 -3.63 -7.03
N ARG A 403 -38.77 -3.80 -5.98
CA ARG A 403 -38.76 -5.02 -5.17
C ARG A 403 -40.07 -5.19 -4.39
N ARG A 404 -40.62 -4.11 -3.83
CA ARG A 404 -41.94 -4.13 -3.14
C ARG A 404 -43.06 -4.49 -4.12
N GLU A 405 -43.12 -3.84 -5.27
CA GLU A 405 -44.12 -4.13 -6.31
C GLU A 405 -44.04 -5.58 -6.81
N LYS A 406 -42.81 -6.14 -6.92
CA LYS A 406 -42.63 -7.56 -7.27
C LYS A 406 -43.13 -8.53 -6.20
N ILE A 407 -43.05 -8.17 -4.92
CA ILE A 407 -43.57 -9.00 -3.83
C ILE A 407 -45.10 -8.97 -3.84
N GLU A 408 -45.69 -7.77 -3.92
CA GLU A 408 -47.15 -7.59 -3.99
C GLU A 408 -47.77 -8.31 -5.19
N ASN A 409 -47.13 -8.20 -6.37
CA ASN A 409 -47.56 -8.94 -7.56
C ASN A 409 -47.48 -10.47 -7.40
N ARG A 410 -46.53 -10.99 -6.62
CA ARG A 410 -46.48 -12.43 -6.31
C ARG A 410 -47.63 -12.84 -5.39
N GLU A 411 -47.96 -12.03 -4.39
CA GLU A 411 -49.07 -12.29 -3.48
C GLU A 411 -50.42 -12.29 -4.22
N ILE A 412 -50.66 -11.29 -5.07
CA ILE A 412 -51.85 -11.24 -5.93
C ILE A 412 -51.95 -12.48 -6.82
N LYS A 413 -50.83 -12.92 -7.40
CA LYS A 413 -50.81 -14.13 -8.26
C LYS A 413 -51.18 -15.40 -7.49
N VAL A 414 -50.76 -15.53 -6.23
CA VAL A 414 -51.14 -16.65 -5.36
C VAL A 414 -52.63 -16.59 -5.02
N GLN A 415 -53.16 -15.41 -4.68
CA GLN A 415 -54.59 -15.23 -4.41
C GLN A 415 -55.44 -15.61 -5.64
N LEU A 416 -55.04 -15.16 -6.83
CA LEU A 416 -55.74 -15.48 -8.07
C LEU A 416 -55.72 -16.99 -8.40
N GLN A 417 -54.64 -17.69 -8.05
CA GLN A 417 -54.57 -19.15 -8.18
C GLN A 417 -55.52 -19.85 -7.21
N ASN A 418 -55.57 -19.42 -5.96
CA ASN A 418 -56.48 -19.97 -4.96
C ASN A 418 -57.94 -19.75 -5.35
N GLU A 419 -58.29 -18.57 -5.87
CA GLU A 419 -59.65 -18.25 -6.32
C GLU A 419 -60.08 -19.16 -7.49
N LYS A 420 -59.19 -19.36 -8.48
CA LYS A 420 -59.42 -20.32 -9.58
C LYS A 420 -59.62 -21.75 -9.08
N GLU A 421 -58.88 -22.18 -8.06
CA GLU A 421 -59.04 -23.52 -7.48
C GLU A 421 -60.39 -23.67 -6.77
N ILE A 422 -60.84 -22.64 -6.05
CA ILE A 422 -62.16 -22.61 -5.41
C ILE A 422 -63.28 -22.69 -6.45
N GLU A 423 -63.18 -21.91 -7.54
CA GLU A 423 -64.15 -21.90 -8.63
C GLU A 423 -64.29 -23.29 -9.28
N LEU A 424 -63.16 -23.98 -9.51
CA LEU A 424 -63.14 -25.35 -10.02
C LEU A 424 -63.86 -26.34 -9.10
N LYS A 425 -63.61 -26.27 -7.79
CA LYS A 425 -64.29 -27.11 -6.78
C LYS A 425 -65.79 -26.83 -6.72
N LEU A 426 -66.20 -25.57 -6.89
CA LEU A 426 -67.60 -25.16 -6.93
C LEU A 426 -68.30 -25.74 -8.16
N LEU A 427 -67.65 -25.70 -9.33
CA LEU A 427 -68.16 -26.28 -10.57
C LEU A 427 -68.31 -27.82 -10.46
N GLU A 428 -67.36 -28.50 -9.82
CA GLU A 428 -67.47 -29.95 -9.55
C GLU A 428 -68.66 -30.27 -8.63
N LYS A 429 -68.82 -29.53 -7.52
CA LYS A 429 -69.98 -29.68 -6.63
C LYS A 429 -71.31 -29.42 -7.33
N GLU A 430 -71.36 -28.44 -8.22
CA GLU A 430 -72.58 -28.15 -8.99
C GLU A 430 -72.93 -29.30 -9.95
N LYS A 431 -71.93 -29.91 -10.60
CA LYS A 431 -72.12 -31.12 -11.42
C LYS A 431 -72.63 -32.29 -10.59
N GLU A 432 -72.10 -32.50 -9.38
CA GLU A 432 -72.59 -33.53 -8.46
C GLU A 432 -74.03 -33.27 -8.01
N ARG A 433 -74.36 -32.02 -7.65
CA ARG A 433 -75.72 -31.61 -7.30
C ARG A 433 -76.70 -31.92 -8.44
N LEU A 434 -76.35 -31.58 -9.67
CA LEU A 434 -77.19 -31.83 -10.84
C LEU A 434 -77.42 -33.34 -11.06
N LYS A 435 -76.40 -34.18 -10.87
CA LYS A 435 -76.56 -35.65 -10.95
C LYS A 435 -77.52 -36.19 -9.88
N LEU A 436 -77.37 -35.74 -8.63
CA LEU A 436 -78.25 -36.12 -7.53
C LEU A 436 -79.69 -35.66 -7.77
N GLU A 437 -79.88 -34.44 -8.26
CA GLU A 437 -81.22 -33.92 -8.60
C GLU A 437 -81.86 -34.75 -9.72
N GLN A 438 -81.08 -35.17 -10.71
CA GLN A 438 -81.55 -36.02 -11.80
C GLN A 438 -81.96 -37.41 -11.30
N GLN A 439 -81.15 -38.03 -10.42
CA GLN A 439 -81.50 -39.30 -9.76
C GLN A 439 -82.77 -39.18 -8.93
N LEU A 440 -82.90 -38.12 -8.13
CA LEU A 440 -84.09 -37.89 -7.32
C LEU A 440 -85.36 -37.74 -8.18
N ARG A 441 -85.26 -37.06 -9.33
CA ARG A 441 -86.38 -36.98 -10.29
C ARG A 441 -86.79 -38.35 -10.81
N TYR A 442 -85.82 -39.20 -11.18
CA TYR A 442 -86.13 -40.58 -11.60
C TYR A 442 -86.84 -41.38 -10.50
N GLU A 443 -86.37 -41.29 -9.24
CA GLU A 443 -87.01 -41.97 -8.11
C GLU A 443 -88.43 -41.46 -7.83
N ILE A 444 -88.66 -40.15 -7.97
CA ILE A 444 -90.00 -39.57 -7.83
C ILE A 444 -90.92 -40.08 -8.93
N GLU A 445 -90.48 -40.11 -10.18
CA GLU A 445 -91.25 -40.63 -11.32
C GLU A 445 -91.62 -42.10 -11.11
N GLU A 446 -90.64 -42.94 -10.72
CA GLU A 446 -90.86 -44.36 -10.42
C GLU A 446 -91.87 -44.57 -9.27
N LYS A 447 -91.75 -43.80 -8.18
CA LYS A 447 -92.74 -43.85 -7.10
C LYS A 447 -94.13 -43.43 -7.56
N LYS A 448 -94.22 -42.45 -8.45
CA LYS A 448 -95.49 -41.95 -8.98
C LYS A 448 -96.15 -43.01 -9.87
N GLU A 449 -95.39 -43.67 -10.74
CA GLU A 449 -95.87 -44.82 -11.52
C GLU A 449 -96.34 -45.98 -10.63
N LEU A 450 -95.62 -46.27 -9.54
CA LEU A 450 -96.02 -47.29 -8.58
C LEU A 450 -97.31 -46.92 -7.83
N GLN A 451 -97.50 -45.65 -7.49
CA GLN A 451 -98.76 -45.16 -6.91
C GLN A 451 -99.92 -45.27 -7.89
N GLU A 452 -99.72 -44.88 -9.15
CA GLU A 452 -100.74 -44.99 -10.21
C GLU A 452 -101.17 -46.45 -10.40
N ARG A 453 -100.21 -47.39 -10.48
CA ARG A 453 -100.51 -48.83 -10.54
C ARG A 453 -101.23 -49.35 -9.30
N ALA A 454 -100.91 -48.83 -8.11
CA ALA A 454 -101.60 -49.21 -6.87
C ALA A 454 -103.06 -48.70 -6.85
N GLU A 455 -103.30 -47.46 -7.29
CA GLU A 455 -104.65 -46.89 -7.43
C GLU A 455 -105.48 -47.62 -8.50
N GLU A 456 -104.88 -47.98 -9.64
CA GLU A 456 -105.54 -48.81 -10.66
C GLU A 456 -105.92 -50.19 -10.12
N ALA A 457 -105.03 -50.84 -9.36
CA ALA A 457 -105.30 -52.12 -8.71
C ALA A 457 -106.41 -52.03 -7.65
N GLU A 458 -106.48 -50.92 -6.90
CA GLU A 458 -107.54 -50.67 -5.92
C GLU A 458 -108.90 -50.41 -6.61
N ASN A 459 -108.92 -49.62 -7.67
CA ASN A 459 -110.11 -49.36 -8.47
C ASN A 459 -110.62 -50.62 -9.21
N ALA A 460 -109.71 -51.49 -9.66
CA ALA A 460 -110.07 -52.79 -10.24
C ALA A 460 -110.70 -53.74 -9.21
N LYS A 461 -110.28 -53.67 -7.93
CA LYS A 461 -110.93 -54.42 -6.83
C LYS A 461 -112.33 -53.87 -6.51
N LYS A 462 -112.53 -52.55 -6.52
CA LYS A 462 -113.84 -51.91 -6.29
C LYS A 462 -114.87 -52.19 -7.41
N ARG A 463 -114.43 -52.53 -8.63
CA ARG A 463 -115.32 -52.91 -9.76
C ARG A 463 -115.71 -54.39 -9.79
N ARG A 464 -115.16 -55.21 -8.90
CA ARG A 464 -115.43 -56.66 -8.80
C ARG A 464 -116.25 -57.06 -7.56
N SER A 465 -116.64 -56.09 -6.73
CA SER A 465 -117.71 -56.18 -5.73
C SER A 465 -118.99 -55.59 -6.29
#